data_AF-A0A1G7ZAX4-F1
#
_entry.id   AF-A0A1G7ZAX4-F1
#
_cell.length_a   1.000
_cell.length_b   1.000
_cell.length_c   1.000
_cell.angle_alpha   90.00
_cell.angle_beta   90.00
_cell.angle_gamma   90.00
#
_symmetry.space_group_name_H-M   'P 1'
#
loop_
_entity.id
_entity.type
_entity.pdbx_description
1 polymer ?
#
loop_
_entity_poly.entity_id
_entity_poly.type
_entity_poly.pdbx_seq_one_letter_code
_entity_poly.pdbx_strand_id
1 'polypeptide(L)'
;MKKAKAGGLAKAFSFAHLIGMAAADGGEDPNKQREDESDEDYAKRMEEEERKQRDDESDEDYAKRMEELDKKEGDDEQDDDADAEDETEGEKAARERERARCAAIFSSPAAASRPDFAAHLAFQTGMKASEAIGMLTTFAAGAPKRSSLASRMSGVKQVNTGTGAGAAAPTGANAAAAMILAAGKKRRGEQ
;
A
#
# COMPACT_ATOMS: atom_id res chain seq x y z
N MET A 1 21.95 7.35 28.73
CA MET A 1 20.62 7.17 28.11
C MET A 1 20.71 7.63 26.67
N LYS A 2 20.92 6.71 25.71
CA LYS A 2 20.95 7.00 24.27
C LYS A 2 19.69 6.38 23.65
N LYS A 3 18.86 7.18 22.96
CA LYS A 3 17.66 6.72 22.26
C LYS A 3 18.07 6.14 20.90
N ALA A 4 17.67 4.91 20.60
CA ALA A 4 17.83 4.32 19.27
C ALA A 4 16.73 4.86 18.33
N LYS A 5 17.13 5.19 17.10
CA LYS A 5 16.33 5.81 16.04
C LYS A 5 15.85 4.70 15.10
N ALA A 6 14.59 4.30 15.19
CA ALA A 6 13.97 3.40 14.21
C ALA A 6 13.39 4.24 13.06
N GLY A 7 13.78 3.96 11.82
CA GLY A 7 13.13 4.58 10.67
C GLY A 7 13.88 4.42 9.36
N GLY A 8 13.73 3.26 8.70
CA GLY A 8 14.28 3.04 7.35
C GLY A 8 13.25 2.56 6.31
N LEU A 9 12.32 1.66 6.66
CA LEU A 9 11.55 0.92 5.64
C LEU A 9 10.11 1.42 5.38
N ALA A 10 9.63 2.44 6.10
CA ALA A 10 8.25 2.94 5.94
C ALA A 10 8.01 3.80 4.67
N LYS A 11 9.06 4.17 3.91
CA LYS A 11 8.94 5.14 2.82
C LYS A 11 8.50 4.57 1.47
N ALA A 12 8.73 3.28 1.21
CA ALA A 12 8.57 2.70 -0.13
C ALA A 12 7.12 2.69 -0.68
N PHE A 13 6.10 2.92 0.15
CA PHE A 13 4.69 2.92 -0.28
C PHE A 13 3.86 4.08 0.28
N SER A 14 4.51 5.22 0.59
CA SER A 14 3.87 6.38 1.24
C SER A 14 2.67 6.97 0.47
N PHE A 15 2.57 6.71 -0.83
CA PHE A 15 1.49 7.21 -1.69
C PHE A 15 0.51 6.13 -2.17
N ALA A 16 0.72 4.86 -1.82
CA ALA A 16 -0.10 3.73 -2.29
C ALA A 16 -1.60 3.92 -1.97
N HIS A 17 -1.90 4.55 -0.83
CA HIS A 17 -3.26 4.85 -0.41
C HIS A 17 -4.01 5.80 -1.37
N LEU A 18 -3.32 6.63 -2.18
CA LEU A 18 -3.97 7.59 -3.08
C LEU A 18 -4.52 6.89 -4.32
N ILE A 19 -3.84 5.82 -4.74
CA ILE A 19 -4.22 5.00 -5.90
C ILE A 19 -5.23 3.90 -5.49
N GLY A 20 -5.52 3.76 -4.19
CA GLY A 20 -6.47 2.76 -3.69
C GLY A 20 -5.84 1.38 -3.48
N MET A 21 -4.51 1.28 -3.45
CA MET A 21 -3.82 0.14 -2.86
C MET A 21 -3.84 0.32 -1.34
N ALA A 22 -4.46 -0.63 -0.64
CA ALA A 22 -4.29 -0.72 0.80
C ALA A 22 -2.79 -0.85 1.08
N ALA A 23 -2.26 -0.07 2.02
CA ALA A 23 -0.95 -0.35 2.58
C ALA A 23 -0.97 -1.82 3.02
N ALA A 24 -0.07 -2.63 2.48
CA ALA A 24 0.03 -4.02 2.88
C ALA A 24 0.25 -4.06 4.39
N ASP A 25 -0.77 -4.50 5.11
CA ASP A 25 -0.68 -4.82 6.52
C ASP A 25 0.24 -6.04 6.66
N GLY A 26 1.34 -5.87 7.38
CA GLY A 26 2.14 -6.96 7.94
C GLY A 26 2.68 -8.00 6.95
N GLY A 27 3.63 -7.61 6.09
CA GLY A 27 4.70 -8.56 5.78
C GLY A 27 5.58 -8.67 7.02
N GLU A 28 5.60 -9.83 7.67
CA GLU A 28 6.47 -10.10 8.82
C GLU A 28 7.92 -9.82 8.42
N ASP A 29 8.50 -8.75 8.97
CA ASP A 29 9.92 -8.51 8.94
C ASP A 29 10.59 -9.63 9.77
N PRO A 30 11.40 -10.52 9.15
CA PRO A 30 12.03 -11.63 9.88
C PRO A 30 12.94 -11.14 11.00
N ASN A 31 13.43 -9.90 10.92
CA ASN A 31 14.29 -9.28 11.93
C ASN A 31 13.51 -8.55 13.02
N LYS A 32 12.18 -8.53 12.99
CA LYS A 32 11.40 -7.89 14.05
C LYS A 32 11.14 -8.89 15.17
N GLN A 33 11.50 -8.51 16.39
CA GLN A 33 11.17 -9.29 17.58
C GLN A 33 9.66 -9.48 17.63
N ARG A 34 9.24 -10.75 17.70
CA ARG A 34 7.82 -11.09 17.75
C ARG A 34 7.28 -10.73 19.14
N GLU A 35 6.02 -10.33 19.19
CA GLU A 35 5.40 -9.86 20.44
C GLU A 35 5.32 -10.97 21.52
N ASP A 36 5.47 -12.23 21.12
CA ASP A 36 5.50 -13.44 21.95
C ASP A 36 6.92 -13.94 22.27
N GLU A 37 7.97 -13.25 21.84
CA GLU A 37 9.35 -13.70 21.99
C GLU A 37 10.14 -12.91 23.05
N SER A 38 10.91 -13.62 23.88
CA SER A 38 11.81 -13.00 24.86
C SER A 38 13.06 -12.39 24.19
N ASP A 39 13.67 -11.39 24.83
CA ASP A 39 14.90 -10.75 24.31
C ASP A 39 16.04 -11.77 24.07
N GLU A 40 16.11 -12.82 24.89
CA GLU A 40 17.09 -13.89 24.76
C GLU A 40 16.81 -14.80 23.55
N ASP A 41 15.54 -15.11 23.29
CA ASP A 41 15.14 -15.93 22.14
C ASP A 41 15.31 -15.17 20.81
N TYR A 42 15.06 -13.85 20.82
CA TYR A 42 15.30 -12.97 19.69
C TYR A 42 16.79 -12.88 19.34
N ALA A 43 17.64 -12.65 20.35
CA ALA A 43 19.10 -12.60 20.16
C ALA A 43 19.63 -13.94 19.59
N LYS A 44 19.14 -15.06 20.11
CA LYS A 44 19.55 -16.40 19.66
C LYS A 44 19.11 -16.70 18.23
N ARG A 45 17.91 -16.26 17.83
CA ARG A 45 17.44 -16.38 16.44
C ARG A 45 18.29 -15.54 15.49
N MET A 46 18.58 -14.29 15.85
CA MET A 46 19.42 -13.41 15.04
C MET A 46 20.85 -13.95 14.89
N GLU A 47 21.42 -14.49 15.97
CA GLU A 47 22.77 -15.09 15.95
C GLU A 47 22.80 -16.40 15.11
N GLU A 48 21.70 -17.16 15.09
CA GLU A 48 21.57 -18.35 14.23
C GLU A 48 21.38 -17.97 12.74
N GLU A 49 20.65 -16.90 12.43
CA GLU A 49 20.51 -16.38 11.07
C GLU A 49 21.81 -15.75 10.55
N GLU A 50 22.54 -15.02 11.39
CA GLU A 50 23.86 -14.47 11.05
C GLU A 50 24.88 -15.60 10.79
N ARG A 51 24.86 -16.67 11.59
CA ARG A 51 25.69 -17.87 11.34
C ARG A 51 25.31 -18.58 10.04
N LYS A 52 24.03 -18.66 9.70
CA LYS A 52 23.57 -19.26 8.43
C LYS A 52 23.94 -18.43 7.21
N GLN A 53 23.96 -17.10 7.33
CA GLN A 53 24.39 -16.19 6.26
C GLN A 53 25.92 -16.20 6.08
N ARG A 54 26.68 -16.44 7.15
CA ARG A 54 28.16 -16.51 7.11
C ARG A 54 28.73 -17.81 6.54
N ASP A 55 27.94 -18.88 6.47
CA ASP A 55 28.38 -20.16 5.88
C ASP A 55 28.38 -20.13 4.33
N ASP A 56 27.79 -19.10 3.69
CA ASP A 56 27.61 -19.03 2.22
C ASP A 56 28.31 -17.82 1.56
N GLU A 57 28.95 -16.92 2.33
CA GLU A 57 29.66 -15.75 1.80
C GLU A 57 31.08 -15.57 2.40
N SER A 58 32.02 -15.11 1.58
CA SER A 58 33.37 -14.73 2.00
C SER A 58 33.35 -13.44 2.83
N ASP A 59 34.24 -13.29 3.80
CA ASP A 59 34.37 -12.08 4.65
C ASP A 59 34.52 -10.79 3.78
N GLU A 60 35.07 -10.89 2.57
CA GLU A 60 35.22 -9.77 1.62
C GLU A 60 33.90 -9.31 0.99
N ASP A 61 33.00 -10.26 0.67
CA ASP A 61 31.70 -9.95 0.07
C ASP A 61 30.74 -9.34 1.11
N TYR A 62 30.83 -9.81 2.35
CA TYR A 62 30.10 -9.22 3.48
C TYR A 62 30.53 -7.77 3.76
N ALA A 63 31.84 -7.51 3.75
CA ALA A 63 32.38 -6.16 3.94
C ALA A 63 31.91 -5.21 2.84
N LYS A 64 31.92 -5.67 1.58
CA LYS A 64 31.46 -4.88 0.44
C LYS A 64 29.96 -4.58 0.49
N ARG A 65 29.15 -5.55 0.93
CA ARG A 65 27.70 -5.36 1.13
C ARG A 65 27.42 -4.35 2.24
N MET A 66 28.17 -4.40 3.33
CA MET A 66 28.06 -3.40 4.42
C MET A 66 28.49 -2.00 3.96
N GLU A 67 29.55 -1.90 3.15
CA GLU A 67 30.03 -0.63 2.59
C GLU A 67 29.03 -0.04 1.57
N GLU A 68 28.36 -0.87 0.78
CA GLU A 68 27.31 -0.45 -0.16
C GLU A 68 26.02 -0.01 0.57
N LEU A 69 25.68 -0.65 1.70
CA LEU A 69 24.58 -0.23 2.57
C LEU A 69 24.88 1.10 3.26
N ASP A 70 26.11 1.31 3.74
CA ASP A 70 26.56 2.56 4.36
C ASP A 70 26.55 3.72 3.36
N LYS A 71 26.96 3.47 2.11
CA LYS A 71 26.95 4.47 1.03
C LYS A 71 25.54 4.87 0.59
N LYS A 72 24.55 3.98 0.73
CA LYS A 72 23.15 4.23 0.35
C LYS A 72 22.35 4.97 1.43
N GLU A 73 22.87 5.08 2.66
CA GLU A 73 22.24 5.84 3.73
C GLU A 73 22.62 7.34 3.73
N GLY A 74 23.60 7.73 2.90
CA GLY A 74 24.15 9.09 2.85
C GLY A 74 24.05 9.85 1.53
N ASP A 75 23.47 9.28 0.47
CA ASP A 75 23.48 9.89 -0.88
C ASP A 75 22.21 9.58 -1.68
N ASP A 76 21.08 10.17 -1.27
CA ASP A 76 19.91 10.37 -2.13
C ASP A 76 19.86 11.85 -2.60
N GLU A 77 21.03 12.45 -2.84
CA GLU A 77 21.20 13.78 -3.47
C GLU A 77 21.54 13.62 -4.97
N GLN A 78 20.66 13.00 -5.75
CA GLN A 78 20.62 13.30 -7.19
C GLN A 78 19.71 14.51 -7.42
N ASP A 79 20.25 15.67 -7.06
CA ASP A 79 19.75 16.99 -7.45
C ASP A 79 20.21 17.27 -8.88
N ASP A 80 19.47 16.75 -9.87
CA ASP A 80 19.68 17.01 -11.29
C ASP A 80 18.99 18.33 -11.71
N ASP A 81 19.08 19.37 -10.86
CA ASP A 81 18.55 20.71 -11.14
C ASP A 81 19.67 21.63 -11.63
N ALA A 82 19.71 21.82 -12.94
CA ALA A 82 20.73 22.60 -13.66
C ALA A 82 20.71 24.12 -13.38
N ASP A 83 19.98 24.56 -12.35
CA ASP A 83 19.77 25.98 -11.97
C ASP A 83 20.27 26.30 -10.55
N ALA A 84 20.97 25.36 -9.89
CA ALA A 84 21.37 25.46 -8.48
C ALA A 84 22.64 26.31 -8.19
N GLU A 85 23.19 27.04 -9.18
CA GLU A 85 24.48 27.75 -9.02
C GLU A 85 24.44 28.98 -8.10
N ASP A 86 23.27 29.45 -7.64
CA ASP A 86 23.13 30.66 -6.80
C ASP A 86 22.13 30.53 -5.63
N GLU A 87 21.85 29.31 -5.16
CA GLU A 87 20.97 29.10 -3.99
C GLU A 87 21.76 29.04 -2.66
N THR A 88 21.35 29.86 -1.69
CA THR A 88 21.91 29.81 -0.33
C THR A 88 21.47 28.54 0.41
N GLU A 89 22.28 28.05 1.36
CA GLU A 89 21.92 26.90 2.21
C GLU A 89 20.55 27.07 2.90
N GLY A 90 20.18 28.33 3.23
CA GLY A 90 18.89 28.65 3.82
C GLY A 90 17.71 28.44 2.86
N GLU A 91 17.88 28.71 1.58
CA GLU A 91 16.84 28.52 0.55
C GLU A 91 16.63 27.04 0.24
N LYS A 92 17.71 26.26 0.17
CA LYS A 92 17.67 24.80 0.03
C LYS A 92 16.94 24.16 1.21
N ALA A 93 17.32 24.52 2.44
CA ALA A 93 16.68 24.02 3.66
C ALA A 93 15.19 24.41 3.75
N ALA A 94 14.81 25.60 3.28
CA ALA A 94 13.42 26.02 3.22
C ALA A 94 12.61 25.17 2.22
N ARG A 95 13.18 24.91 1.04
CA ARG A 95 12.57 24.05 0.01
C ARG A 95 12.41 22.61 0.48
N GLU A 96 13.44 22.03 1.08
CA GLU A 96 13.38 20.68 1.65
C GLU A 96 12.34 20.57 2.76
N ARG A 97 12.29 21.53 3.67
CA ARG A 97 11.28 21.59 4.72
C ARG A 97 9.88 21.66 4.12
N GLU A 98 9.69 22.42 3.06
CA GLU A 98 8.42 22.54 2.36
C GLU A 98 8.05 21.24 1.64
N ARG A 99 8.99 20.61 0.93
CA ARG A 99 8.82 19.29 0.31
C ARG A 99 8.45 18.24 1.36
N ALA A 100 9.12 18.23 2.50
CA ALA A 100 8.83 17.33 3.62
C ALA A 100 7.43 17.58 4.22
N ARG A 101 7.01 18.86 4.32
CA ARG A 101 5.66 19.21 4.77
C ARG A 101 4.60 18.68 3.81
N CYS A 102 4.77 18.94 2.51
CA CYS A 102 3.87 18.45 1.47
C CYS A 102 3.78 16.93 1.47
N ALA A 103 4.94 16.25 1.53
CA ALA A 103 5.00 14.79 1.61
C ALA A 103 4.25 14.25 2.83
N ALA A 104 4.39 14.89 4.01
CA ALA A 104 3.69 14.47 5.22
C ALA A 104 2.17 14.62 5.14
N ILE A 105 1.66 15.67 4.47
CA ILE A 105 0.22 15.86 4.26
C ILE A 105 -0.33 14.78 3.33
N PHE A 106 0.36 14.55 2.21
CA PHE A 106 -0.08 13.60 1.21
C PHE A 106 0.14 12.14 1.61
N SER A 107 1.03 11.81 2.53
CA SER A 107 1.23 10.45 3.05
C SER A 107 0.23 10.04 4.13
N SER A 108 -0.64 10.97 4.56
CA SER A 108 -1.67 10.66 5.54
C SER A 108 -2.82 9.86 4.90
N PRO A 109 -3.37 8.83 5.56
CA PRO A 109 -4.50 8.04 5.02
C PRO A 109 -5.73 8.87 4.67
N ALA A 110 -5.93 10.00 5.35
CA ALA A 110 -7.02 10.91 5.09
C ALA A 110 -6.93 11.58 3.71
N ALA A 111 -5.72 11.74 3.16
CA ALA A 111 -5.49 12.30 1.83
C ALA A 111 -6.15 11.46 0.72
N ALA A 112 -6.20 10.13 0.88
CA ALA A 112 -6.84 9.22 -0.06
C ALA A 112 -8.35 9.50 -0.27
N SER A 113 -9.01 10.03 0.76
CA SER A 113 -10.45 10.33 0.70
C SER A 113 -10.75 11.64 -0.06
N ARG A 114 -9.86 12.63 0.05
CA ARG A 114 -10.04 13.99 -0.48
C ARG A 114 -8.69 14.59 -0.92
N PRO A 115 -8.12 14.13 -2.06
CA PRO A 115 -6.84 14.62 -2.54
C PRO A 115 -6.85 16.12 -2.87
N ASP A 116 -7.98 16.65 -3.35
CA ASP A 116 -8.11 18.09 -3.67
C ASP A 116 -7.94 18.98 -2.43
N PHE A 117 -8.48 18.56 -1.29
CA PHE A 117 -8.37 19.31 -0.04
C PHE A 117 -6.98 19.18 0.57
N ALA A 118 -6.35 18.00 0.44
CA ALA A 118 -4.95 17.82 0.81
C ALA A 118 -4.03 18.74 -0.01
N ALA A 119 -4.29 18.91 -1.31
CA ALA A 119 -3.53 19.82 -2.17
C ALA A 119 -3.69 21.28 -1.78
N HIS A 120 -4.92 21.72 -1.45
CA HIS A 120 -5.15 23.08 -0.95
C HIS A 120 -4.35 23.35 0.33
N LEU A 121 -4.37 22.41 1.29
CA LEU A 121 -3.59 22.53 2.52
C LEU A 121 -2.07 22.53 2.25
N ALA A 122 -1.61 21.68 1.34
CA ALA A 122 -0.19 21.53 1.02
C ALA A 122 0.40 22.74 0.29
N PHE A 123 -0.31 23.33 -0.68
CA PHE A 123 0.26 24.36 -1.56
C PHE A 123 -0.20 25.79 -1.27
N GLN A 124 -1.38 25.96 -0.67
CA GLN A 124 -1.99 27.29 -0.52
C GLN A 124 -1.98 27.80 0.92
N THR A 125 -1.46 27.02 1.87
CA THR A 125 -1.46 27.38 3.29
C THR A 125 -0.09 27.18 3.92
N GLY A 126 0.23 27.98 4.94
CA GLY A 126 1.45 27.84 5.74
C GLY A 126 1.25 27.05 7.05
N MET A 127 0.21 26.22 7.13
CA MET A 127 -0.10 25.47 8.35
C MET A 127 0.92 24.37 8.62
N LYS A 128 1.11 24.02 9.90
CA LYS A 128 1.98 22.90 10.29
C LYS A 128 1.37 21.59 9.80
N ALA A 129 2.22 20.64 9.39
CA ALA A 129 1.77 19.36 8.82
C ALA A 129 0.77 18.61 9.74
N SER A 130 1.00 18.59 11.05
CA SER A 130 0.12 17.93 12.02
C SER A 130 -1.28 18.56 12.07
N GLU A 131 -1.36 19.88 11.98
CA GLU A 131 -2.62 20.64 12.01
C GLU A 131 -3.41 20.41 10.70
N ALA A 132 -2.70 20.44 9.57
CA ALA A 132 -3.28 20.13 8.27
C ALA A 132 -3.83 18.69 8.21
N ILE A 133 -3.10 17.71 8.76
CA ILE A 133 -3.56 16.32 8.87
C ILE A 133 -4.78 16.23 9.81
N GLY A 134 -4.80 16.97 10.91
CA GLY A 134 -5.96 17.07 11.79
C GLY A 134 -7.21 17.56 11.06
N MET A 135 -7.09 18.62 10.26
CA MET A 135 -8.21 19.08 9.43
C MET A 135 -8.60 18.04 8.39
N LEU A 136 -7.62 17.51 7.65
CA LEU A 136 -7.86 16.53 6.60
C LEU A 136 -8.58 15.28 7.13
N THR A 137 -8.24 14.79 8.33
CA THR A 137 -8.93 13.66 8.98
C THR A 137 -10.38 14.00 9.35
N THR A 138 -10.66 15.20 9.88
CA THR A 138 -12.05 15.62 10.17
C THR A 138 -12.91 15.71 8.91
N PHE A 139 -12.35 16.23 7.81
CA PHE A 139 -13.06 16.30 6.52
C PHE A 139 -13.15 14.94 5.81
N ALA A 140 -12.18 14.05 6.03
CA ALA A 140 -12.20 12.68 5.52
C ALA A 140 -13.33 11.84 6.13
N ALA A 141 -13.67 12.06 7.41
CA ALA A 141 -14.75 11.35 8.09
C ALA A 141 -16.13 11.55 7.42
N GLY A 142 -16.34 12.69 6.75
CA GLY A 142 -17.55 13.00 5.99
C GLY A 142 -17.45 12.70 4.49
N ALA A 143 -16.33 12.17 4.00
CA ALA A 143 -16.13 11.95 2.57
C ALA A 143 -16.88 10.71 2.06
N PRO A 144 -17.50 10.77 0.87
CA PRO A 144 -18.13 9.60 0.28
C PRO A 144 -17.08 8.53 -0.04
N LYS A 145 -17.21 7.34 0.58
CA LYS A 145 -16.33 6.21 0.29
C LYS A 145 -16.49 5.81 -1.18
N ARG A 146 -15.38 5.74 -1.92
CA ARG A 146 -15.38 5.29 -3.32
C ARG A 146 -15.86 3.83 -3.36
N SER A 147 -16.95 3.55 -4.08
CA SER A 147 -17.39 2.17 -4.29
C SER A 147 -16.35 1.41 -5.12
N SER A 148 -15.94 0.25 -4.62
CA SER A 148 -14.96 -0.61 -5.29
C SER A 148 -15.49 -1.08 -6.64
N LEU A 149 -14.59 -1.44 -7.57
CA LEU A 149 -14.96 -2.03 -8.85
C LEU A 149 -15.84 -3.27 -8.65
N ALA A 150 -15.50 -4.12 -7.68
CA ALA A 150 -16.29 -5.30 -7.32
C ALA A 150 -17.74 -4.94 -6.92
N SER A 151 -17.91 -3.88 -6.10
CA SER A 151 -19.24 -3.39 -5.74
C SER A 151 -20.03 -2.91 -6.96
N ARG A 152 -19.38 -2.22 -7.91
CA ARG A 152 -20.01 -1.78 -9.17
C ARG A 152 -20.36 -2.95 -10.09
N MET A 153 -19.49 -3.96 -10.16
CA MET A 153 -19.68 -5.14 -11.01
C MET A 153 -20.70 -6.14 -10.45
N SER A 154 -21.02 -6.07 -9.16
CA SER A 154 -22.00 -6.96 -8.51
C SER A 154 -23.41 -6.87 -9.13
N GLY A 155 -23.80 -5.70 -9.65
CA GLY A 155 -25.08 -5.49 -10.32
C GLY A 155 -25.05 -5.69 -11.84
N VAL A 156 -23.88 -5.96 -12.43
CA VAL A 156 -23.72 -6.09 -13.88
C VAL A 156 -24.04 -7.52 -14.30
N LYS A 157 -25.06 -7.68 -15.17
CA LYS A 157 -25.40 -8.98 -15.76
C LYS A 157 -24.23 -9.47 -16.62
N GLN A 158 -23.57 -10.53 -16.16
CA GLN A 158 -22.51 -11.19 -16.93
C GLN A 158 -23.13 -11.88 -18.14
N VAL A 159 -22.82 -11.37 -19.34
CA VAL A 159 -23.24 -12.00 -20.60
C VAL A 159 -22.20 -13.07 -20.93
N ASN A 160 -22.61 -14.34 -20.89
CA ASN A 160 -21.74 -15.46 -21.25
C ASN A 160 -21.44 -15.40 -22.76
N THR A 161 -20.21 -15.07 -23.14
CA THR A 161 -19.76 -14.97 -24.55
C THR A 161 -19.16 -16.28 -25.09
N GLY A 162 -19.29 -17.39 -24.36
CA GLY A 162 -18.85 -18.71 -24.81
C GLY A 162 -19.89 -19.43 -25.69
N THR A 163 -19.40 -20.23 -26.64
CA THR A 163 -20.20 -21.16 -27.47
C THR A 163 -20.68 -22.42 -26.73
N GLY A 164 -20.47 -22.47 -25.40
CA GLY A 164 -21.01 -23.51 -24.54
C GLY A 164 -21.88 -22.86 -23.47
N ALA A 165 -23.20 -22.88 -23.68
CA ALA A 165 -24.18 -22.56 -22.65
C ALA A 165 -24.12 -23.64 -21.55
N GLY A 166 -23.12 -23.55 -20.68
CA GLY A 166 -23.05 -24.29 -19.43
C GLY A 166 -24.14 -23.77 -18.50
N ALA A 167 -25.27 -24.48 -18.49
CA ALA A 167 -26.31 -24.49 -17.46
C ALA A 167 -26.52 -23.17 -16.70
N ALA A 168 -26.80 -22.07 -17.41
CA ALA A 168 -27.53 -20.99 -16.77
C ALA A 168 -28.92 -21.55 -16.41
N ALA A 169 -29.33 -21.39 -15.15
CA ALA A 169 -30.70 -21.72 -14.73
C ALA A 169 -31.66 -21.12 -15.77
N PRO A 170 -32.59 -21.92 -16.33
CA PRO A 170 -33.40 -21.44 -17.42
C PRO A 170 -34.23 -20.27 -16.88
N THR A 171 -33.99 -19.08 -17.41
CA THR A 171 -34.74 -17.87 -17.08
C THR A 171 -35.58 -17.50 -18.29
N GLY A 172 -36.82 -17.08 -18.05
CA GLY A 172 -37.79 -16.79 -19.11
C GLY A 172 -38.33 -18.05 -19.81
N ALA A 173 -38.50 -17.98 -21.14
CA ALA A 173 -39.18 -19.01 -21.93
C ALA A 173 -38.58 -20.41 -21.82
N ASN A 174 -37.27 -20.52 -21.61
CA ASN A 174 -36.59 -21.81 -21.39
C ASN A 174 -37.00 -22.48 -20.07
N ALA A 175 -37.41 -21.69 -19.06
CA ALA A 175 -37.86 -22.21 -17.76
C ALA A 175 -39.24 -22.86 -17.90
N ALA A 176 -40.13 -22.20 -18.63
CA ALA A 176 -41.45 -22.71 -18.94
C ALA A 176 -41.35 -23.98 -19.80
N ALA A 177 -40.47 -23.99 -20.80
CA ALA A 177 -40.22 -25.19 -21.61
C ALA A 177 -39.69 -26.37 -20.77
N ALA A 178 -38.76 -26.12 -19.84
CA ALA A 178 -38.25 -27.14 -18.93
C ALA A 178 -39.35 -27.69 -17.99
N MET A 179 -40.25 -26.83 -17.49
CA MET A 179 -41.39 -27.28 -16.68
C MET A 179 -42.40 -28.11 -17.48
N ILE A 180 -42.68 -27.74 -18.73
CA ILE A 180 -43.57 -28.51 -19.61
C ILE A 180 -42.98 -29.89 -19.91
N LEU A 181 -41.68 -29.96 -20.20
CA LEU A 181 -40.98 -31.21 -20.44
C LEU A 181 -40.93 -32.09 -19.17
N ALA A 182 -40.69 -31.50 -18.00
CA ALA A 182 -40.73 -32.21 -16.72
C ALA A 182 -42.13 -32.75 -16.40
N ALA A 183 -43.18 -31.97 -16.64
CA ALA A 183 -44.56 -32.41 -16.47
C ALA A 183 -44.93 -33.56 -17.44
N GLY A 184 -44.42 -33.50 -18.68
CA GLY A 184 -44.61 -34.56 -19.68
C GLY A 184 -43.86 -35.86 -19.36
N LYS A 185 -42.67 -35.79 -18.75
CA LYS A 185 -41.93 -36.97 -18.25
C LYS A 185 -42.64 -37.60 -17.05
N LYS A 186 -43.10 -36.77 -16.10
CA LYS A 186 -43.85 -37.24 -14.92
C LYS A 186 -45.15 -37.95 -15.31
N ARG A 187 -45.85 -37.48 -16.35
CA ARG A 187 -47.06 -38.15 -16.89
C ARG A 187 -46.74 -39.49 -17.58
N ARG A 188 -45.56 -39.63 -18.17
CA ARG A 188 -45.12 -40.87 -18.85
C ARG A 188 -44.48 -41.91 -17.93
N GLY A 189 -44.30 -41.60 -16.65
CA GLY A 189 -43.73 -42.54 -15.66
C GLY A 189 -42.23 -42.76 -15.79
N GLU A 190 -41.53 -41.92 -16.56
CA GLU A 190 -40.08 -41.92 -16.66
C GLU A 190 -39.51 -41.10 -15.49
N GLN A 191 -38.97 -41.79 -14.48
CA GLN A 191 -38.06 -41.19 -13.50
C GLN A 191 -36.61 -41.48 -13.92
#